data_AF-X1U6W0-F1
#
_entry.id   AF-X1U6W0-F1
#
_cell.length_a   1.000
_cell.length_b   1.000
_cell.length_c   1.000
_cell.angle_alpha   90.00
_cell.angle_beta   90.00
_cell.angle_gamma   90.00
#
_symmetry.space_group_name_H-M   'P 1'
#
loop_
_entity.id
_entity.type
_entity.pdbx_description
1 polymer ?
#
loop_
_entity_poly.entity_id
_entity_poly.type
_entity_poly.pdbx_seq_one_letter_code
_entity_poly.pdbx_strand_id
1 'polypeptide(L)'
;WSSYRFIGGRDFLDSVDFIASNILLPLGGFLLCIFIGWYWGTDKAVEEGNIGTKGGITLGGGYRFLIKYVAPIAIFIVFLKSIGVF
;
A
#
# COMPACT_ATOMS: atom_id res chain seq x y z
N TRP A 1 -7.30 -18.14 -26.23
CA TRP A 1 -5.83 -18.23 -26.07
C TRP A 1 -5.55 -18.85 -24.71
N SER A 2 -5.62 -20.19 -24.62
CA SER A 2 -5.88 -20.97 -23.40
C SER A 2 -5.00 -22.23 -23.33
N SER A 3 -3.69 -22.12 -23.54
CA SER A 3 -2.89 -23.35 -23.68
C SER A 3 -1.39 -23.13 -23.64
N TYR A 4 -0.80 -22.73 -22.50
CA TYR A 4 0.57 -23.11 -22.15
C TYR A 4 0.69 -23.43 -20.66
N ARG A 5 0.12 -24.58 -20.29
CA ARG A 5 0.31 -25.22 -18.97
C ARG A 5 1.65 -25.95 -18.94
N PHE A 6 2.67 -25.36 -18.33
CA PHE A 6 3.84 -26.12 -17.88
C PHE A 6 4.14 -25.76 -16.41
N ILE A 7 3.78 -26.73 -15.55
CA ILE A 7 4.09 -26.86 -14.10
C ILE A 7 3.30 -25.93 -13.17
N GLY A 8 2.31 -26.51 -12.47
CA GLY A 8 1.68 -25.90 -11.29
C GLY A 8 0.22 -25.42 -11.44
N GLY A 9 -0.42 -25.60 -12.60
CA GLY A 9 -1.87 -25.33 -12.75
C GLY A 9 -2.30 -23.86 -12.79
N ARG A 10 -1.35 -22.91 -12.86
CA ARG A 10 -1.57 -21.50 -13.23
C ARG A 10 -0.60 -21.13 -14.35
N ASP A 11 -1.05 -20.33 -15.33
CA ASP A 11 -0.15 -19.80 -16.37
C ASP A 11 0.97 -18.98 -15.67
N PHE A 12 2.20 -18.95 -16.23
CA PHE A 12 3.31 -18.16 -15.65
C PHE A 12 2.89 -16.71 -15.35
N LEU A 13 2.08 -16.15 -16.26
CA LEU A 13 1.49 -14.82 -16.13
C LEU A 13 0.54 -14.71 -14.93
N ASP A 14 -0.28 -15.73 -14.64
CA ASP A 14 -1.18 -15.73 -13.46
C ASP A 14 -0.41 -15.80 -12.15
N SER A 15 0.72 -16.50 -12.11
CA SER A 15 1.57 -16.56 -10.92
C SER A 15 2.24 -15.22 -10.66
N VAL A 16 2.72 -14.56 -11.71
CA VAL A 16 3.27 -13.20 -11.62
C VAL A 16 2.20 -12.20 -11.21
N ASP A 17 0.99 -12.28 -11.78
CA ASP A 17 -0.14 -11.42 -11.43
C ASP A 17 -0.54 -11.60 -9.95
N PHE A 18 -0.55 -12.85 -9.45
CA PHE A 18 -0.81 -13.13 -8.03
C PHE A 18 0.24 -12.48 -7.13
N ILE A 19 1.52 -12.64 -7.43
CA ILE A 19 2.62 -12.02 -6.65
C ILE A 19 2.55 -10.50 -6.72
N ALA A 20 2.29 -9.94 -7.90
CA ALA A 20 2.15 -8.50 -8.09
C ALA A 20 0.99 -7.92 -7.25
N SER A 21 -0.20 -8.48 -7.42
CA SER A 21 -1.43 -7.94 -6.84
C SER A 21 -1.57 -8.21 -5.34
N ASN A 22 -1.08 -9.35 -4.86
CA ASN A 22 -1.29 -9.79 -3.47
C ASN A 22 -0.07 -9.60 -2.57
N ILE A 23 1.15 -9.51 -3.13
CA ILE A 23 2.38 -9.35 -2.34
C ILE A 23 3.01 -7.99 -2.59
N LEU A 24 3.35 -7.65 -3.84
CA LEU A 24 4.05 -6.40 -4.18
C LEU A 24 3.23 -5.15 -3.88
N LEU A 25 1.94 -5.12 -4.21
CA LEU A 25 1.06 -3.98 -3.93
C LEU A 25 0.95 -3.66 -2.43
N PRO A 26 0.53 -4.60 -1.56
CA PRO A 26 0.47 -4.32 -0.12
C PRO A 26 1.86 -4.06 0.47
N LEU A 27 2.90 -4.78 0.04
CA LEU A 27 4.26 -4.57 0.56
C LEU A 27 4.82 -3.20 0.16
N GLY A 28 4.58 -2.75 -1.08
CA GLY A 28 4.93 -1.41 -1.54
C GLY A 28 4.20 -0.32 -0.75
N GLY A 29 2.89 -0.50 -0.53
CA GLY A 29 2.11 0.40 0.32
C GLY A 29 2.62 0.44 1.77
N PHE A 30 3.02 -0.71 2.33
CA PHE A 30 3.53 -0.80 3.69
C PHE A 30 4.84 -0.02 3.85
N LEU A 31 5.77 -0.21 2.91
CA LEU A 31 7.03 0.51 2.87
C LEU A 31 6.81 2.02 2.70
N LEU A 32 5.85 2.44 1.85
CA LEU A 32 5.48 3.85 1.72
C LEU A 32 4.93 4.43 3.03
N CYS A 33 4.11 3.68 3.77
CA CYS A 33 3.58 4.13 5.07
C CYS A 33 4.71 4.32 6.10
N ILE A 34 5.67 3.40 6.17
CA ILE A 34 6.84 3.54 7.04
C ILE A 34 7.70 4.73 6.60
N PHE A 35 7.95 4.85 5.31
CA PHE A 35 8.77 5.93 4.75
C PHE A 35 8.17 7.30 5.05
N ILE A 36 6.88 7.52 4.76
CA ILE A 36 6.20 8.80 5.02
C ILE A 36 6.01 9.03 6.53
N GLY A 37 5.64 7.99 7.27
CA GLY A 37 5.29 8.09 8.69
C GLY A 37 6.48 8.27 9.64
N TRP A 38 7.63 7.68 9.30
CA TRP A 38 8.79 7.59 10.20
C TRP A 38 10.06 8.21 9.62
N TYR A 39 10.29 8.14 8.30
CA TYR A 39 11.55 8.62 7.70
C TYR A 39 11.45 10.05 7.15
N TRP A 40 10.45 10.34 6.32
CA TRP A 40 10.21 11.68 5.76
C TRP A 40 9.72 12.66 6.82
N GLY A 41 8.89 12.17 7.76
CA GLY A 41 8.22 12.98 8.75
C GLY A 41 6.88 13.49 8.22
N THR A 42 5.80 13.10 8.90
CA THR A 42 4.42 13.40 8.50
C THR A 42 4.14 14.89 8.37
N ASP A 43 4.83 15.72 9.16
CA ASP A 43 4.62 17.17 9.17
C ASP A 43 5.13 17.82 7.88
N LYS A 44 6.25 17.33 7.32
CA LYS A 44 6.75 17.76 6.01
C LYS A 44 5.87 17.24 4.88
N ALA A 45 5.37 16.00 4.98
CA ALA A 45 4.46 15.46 3.97
C ALA A 45 3.12 16.21 3.93
N VAL A 46 2.64 16.66 5.09
CA VAL A 46 1.49 17.56 5.25
C VAL A 46 1.78 18.92 4.63
N GLU A 47 2.94 19.51 4.93
CA GLU A 47 3.35 20.81 4.42
C GLU A 47 3.41 20.81 2.89
N GLU A 48 4.14 19.85 2.31
CA GLU A 48 4.24 19.62 0.86
C GLU A 48 2.87 19.35 0.22
N GLY A 49 2.03 18.54 0.87
CA GLY A 49 0.66 18.28 0.39
C GLY A 49 -0.27 19.50 0.44
N ASN A 50 0.11 20.53 1.21
CA ASN A 50 -0.60 21.80 1.29
C ASN A 50 -0.01 22.88 0.37
N ILE A 51 1.15 22.63 -0.27
CA ILE A 51 1.75 23.58 -1.23
C ILE A 51 0.86 23.67 -2.47
N GLY A 52 0.21 24.83 -2.67
CA GLY A 52 -0.70 25.10 -3.78
C GLY A 52 -2.19 25.04 -3.43
N THR A 53 -2.55 24.62 -2.20
CA THR A 53 -3.94 24.53 -1.76
C THR A 53 -4.47 25.92 -1.35
N LYS A 54 -5.06 26.63 -2.32
CA LYS A 54 -5.80 27.90 -2.09
C LYS A 54 -7.18 27.62 -1.51
N GLY A 55 -7.24 27.31 -0.21
CA GLY A 55 -8.49 27.27 0.55
C GLY A 55 -9.07 25.86 0.73
N GLY A 56 -9.08 25.40 1.98
CA GLY A 56 -10.17 24.55 2.47
C GLY A 56 -9.74 23.28 3.20
N ILE A 57 -8.67 22.61 2.80
CA ILE A 57 -8.27 21.34 3.44
C ILE A 57 -6.77 21.36 3.66
N THR A 58 -6.35 21.85 4.82
CA THR A 58 -5.03 21.53 5.35
C THR A 58 -5.03 20.06 5.77
N LEU A 59 -4.05 19.29 5.30
CA LEU A 59 -3.76 17.96 5.84
C LEU A 59 -3.44 18.12 7.35
N GLY A 60 -4.44 18.05 8.21
CA GLY A 60 -4.28 18.29 9.65
C GLY A 60 -3.66 17.10 10.39
N GLY A 61 -3.59 17.19 11.72
CA GLY A 61 -3.07 16.11 12.58
C GLY A 61 -3.75 14.74 12.39
N GLY A 62 -4.96 14.69 11.83
CA GLY A 62 -5.64 13.45 11.44
C GLY A 62 -4.91 12.67 10.35
N TYR A 63 -4.26 13.34 9.39
CA TYR A 63 -3.49 12.67 8.33
C TYR A 63 -2.30 11.90 8.90
N ARG A 64 -1.63 12.48 9.90
CA ARG A 64 -0.54 11.81 10.63
C ARG A 64 -1.02 10.53 11.30
N PHE A 65 -2.21 10.54 11.92
CA PHE A 65 -2.78 9.34 12.52
C PHE A 65 -3.16 8.28 11.47
N LEU A 66 -3.73 8.72 10.35
CA LEU A 66 -4.09 7.86 9.22
C LEU A 66 -2.87 7.15 8.62
N ILE A 67 -1.81 7.88 8.27
CA ILE A 67 -0.62 7.28 7.66
C ILE A 67 0.14 6.40 8.65
N LYS A 68 0.21 6.81 9.92
CA LYS A 68 1.04 6.11 10.91
C LYS A 68 0.36 4.88 11.53
N TYR A 69 -0.97 4.86 11.59
CA TYR A 69 -1.74 3.77 12.20
C TYR A 69 -2.73 3.13 11.24
N VAL A 70 -3.62 3.89 10.60
CA VAL A 70 -4.71 3.32 9.78
C VAL A 70 -4.18 2.62 8.55
N ALA A 71 -3.26 3.24 7.82
CA ALA A 71 -2.69 2.70 6.59
C ALA A 71 -1.87 1.40 6.82
N PRO A 72 -0.94 1.32 7.80
CA PRO A 72 -0.25 0.07 8.08
C PRO A 72 -1.19 -1.03 8.59
N ILE A 73 -2.22 -0.70 9.37
CA ILE A 73 -3.22 -1.69 9.81
C ILE A 73 -4.03 -2.22 8.62
N ALA A 74 -4.51 -1.35 7.73
CA ALA A 74 -5.26 -1.76 6.54
C ALA A 74 -4.42 -2.68 5.65
N ILE A 75 -3.14 -2.34 5.44
CA ILE A 75 -2.22 -3.15 4.66
C ILE A 75 -1.92 -4.48 5.35
N PHE A 76 -1.76 -4.49 6.67
CA PHE A 76 -1.60 -5.71 7.45
C PHE A 76 -2.81 -6.65 7.30
N ILE A 77 -4.05 -6.12 7.31
CA ILE A 77 -5.27 -6.89 7.07
C ILE A 77 -5.29 -7.47 5.65
N VAL A 78 -4.94 -6.67 4.64
CA VAL A 78 -4.85 -7.16 3.24
C VAL A 78 -3.81 -8.26 3.12
N PHE A 79 -2.68 -8.13 3.81
CA PHE A 79 -1.62 -9.14 3.82
C PHE A 79 -2.07 -10.44 4.49
N LEU A 80 -2.78 -10.37 5.61
CA LEU A 80 -3.39 -11.55 6.27
C LEU A 80 -4.39 -12.26 5.35
N LYS A 81 -5.22 -11.50 4.64
CA LYS A 81 -6.16 -12.03 3.65
C LYS A 81 -5.44 -12.67 2.46
N SER A 82 -4.33 -12.07 2.02
CA SER A 82 -3.50 -12.62 0.94
C SER A 82 -2.85 -13.96 1.32
N ILE A 83 -2.48 -14.16 2.58
CA ILE A 83 -1.88 -15.42 3.07
C ILE A 83 -2.95 -16.51 3.30
N GLY A 84 -4.25 -16.16 3.23
CA GLY A 84 -5.35 -17.10 3.41
C GLY A 84 -5.62 -17.44 4.88
N VAL A 85 -5.18 -16.58 5.80
CA VAL A 85 -5.49 -16.72 7.24
C VAL A 85 -6.93 -16.27 7.55
N PHE A 86 -7.59 -15.57 6.62
CA PHE A 86 -8.97 -15.08 6.72
C PHE A 86 -9.67 -15.05 5.35
#